data_AF-A0A926IWI2-F1
#
_entry.id   AF-A0A926IWI2-F1
#
_cell.length_a   1.000
_cell.length_b   1.000
_cell.length_c   1.000
_cell.angle_alpha   90.00
_cell.angle_beta   90.00
_cell.angle_gamma   90.00
#
_symmetry.space_group_name_H-M   'P 1'
#
loop_
_entity.id
_entity.type
_entity.pdbx_description
1 polymer ?
#
loop_
_entity_poly.entity_id
_entity_poly.type
_entity_poly.pdbx_seq_one_letter_code
_entity_poly.pdbx_strand_id
1 'polypeptide(L)'
;IALAGKRVGADGVLTIDSREHRTQPQNRAAARARLAELVRKAATRPKPRKKTRPTRTARERRLVAKGQRSQIKARRGRIRGDE
;
A
#
# COMPACT_ATOMS: atom_id res chain seq x y z
N ILE A 1 5.29 14.24 -2.01
CA ILE A 1 4.18 14.61 -2.92
C ILE A 1 4.03 13.50 -3.98
N ALA A 2 3.30 12.43 -3.68
CA ALA A 2 3.25 11.25 -4.57
C ALA A 2 2.56 11.54 -5.92
N LEU A 3 1.55 12.44 -5.93
CA LEU A 3 0.75 12.78 -7.11
C LEU A 3 1.53 13.56 -8.18
N ALA A 4 2.52 14.36 -7.78
CA ALA A 4 3.30 15.16 -8.72
C ALA A 4 4.52 14.41 -9.28
N GLY A 5 5.01 13.38 -8.57
CA GLY A 5 6.13 12.56 -9.01
C GLY A 5 7.41 13.38 -9.23
N LYS A 6 8.10 13.14 -10.35
CA LYS A 6 9.36 13.82 -10.72
C LYS A 6 9.18 15.28 -11.18
N ARG A 7 7.94 15.82 -11.17
CA ARG A 7 7.64 17.20 -11.61
C ARG A 7 7.86 18.25 -10.52
N VAL A 8 8.26 17.82 -9.32
CA VAL A 8 8.54 18.72 -8.19
C VAL A 8 10.04 18.76 -7.98
N GLY A 9 10.60 19.97 -8.01
CA GLY A 9 12.00 20.24 -7.70
C GLY A 9 12.32 20.09 -6.21
N ALA A 10 13.60 20.14 -5.87
CA ALA A 10 14.07 20.05 -4.48
C ALA A 10 13.56 21.21 -3.60
N ASP A 11 13.27 22.35 -4.24
CA ASP A 11 12.66 23.55 -3.71
C ASP A 11 11.13 23.46 -3.52
N GLY A 12 10.51 22.35 -3.92
CA GLY A 12 9.06 22.16 -3.81
C GLY A 12 8.25 22.83 -4.91
N VAL A 13 8.90 23.34 -5.96
CA VAL A 13 8.21 23.99 -7.09
C VAL A 13 7.71 22.93 -8.07
N LEU A 14 6.43 23.01 -8.43
CA LEU A 14 5.78 22.13 -9.42
C LEU A 14 5.94 22.73 -10.83
N THR A 15 6.70 22.04 -11.70
CA THR A 15 6.85 22.43 -13.11
C THR A 15 5.89 21.61 -13.98
N ILE A 16 5.07 22.29 -14.79
CA ILE A 16 4.16 21.67 -15.76
C ILE A 16 4.54 22.16 -17.16
N ASP A 17 5.02 21.25 -17.99
CA ASP A 17 5.31 21.50 -19.40
C ASP A 17 4.13 21.04 -20.30
N SER A 18 3.88 21.74 -21.41
CA SER A 18 2.88 21.39 -22.42
C SER A 18 3.37 21.78 -23.82
N ARG A 19 3.51 20.77 -24.69
CA ARG A 19 4.02 20.86 -26.07
C ARG A 19 3.10 20.15 -27.07
N GLU A 20 1.79 20.14 -26.80
CA GLU A 20 0.81 19.35 -27.57
C GLU A 20 0.25 20.10 -28.78
N HIS A 21 0.26 21.43 -28.73
CA HIS A 21 -0.34 22.27 -29.76
C HIS A 21 0.69 23.20 -30.41
N ARG A 22 0.37 23.65 -31.62
CA ARG A 22 1.20 24.60 -32.37
C ARG A 22 1.19 26.00 -31.75
N THR A 23 0.11 26.40 -31.09
CA THR A 23 -0.05 27.76 -30.56
C THR A 23 0.18 27.82 -29.05
N GLN A 24 0.82 28.91 -28.59
CA GLN A 24 1.08 29.15 -27.17
C GLN A 24 -0.22 29.24 -26.32
N PRO A 25 -1.31 29.90 -26.76
CA PRO A 25 -2.55 29.97 -25.98
C PRO A 25 -3.15 28.60 -25.71
N GLN A 26 -3.13 27.70 -26.69
CA GLN A 26 -3.62 26.32 -26.55
C GLN A 26 -2.75 25.53 -25.57
N ASN A 27 -1.42 25.61 -25.69
CA ASN A 27 -0.51 24.97 -24.73
C ASN A 27 -0.69 25.50 -23.30
N ARG A 28 -0.92 26.82 -23.15
CA ARG A 28 -1.20 27.44 -21.85
C ARG A 28 -2.53 26.94 -21.26
N ALA A 29 -3.56 26.78 -22.08
CA ALA A 29 -4.84 26.21 -21.65
C ALA A 29 -4.67 24.74 -21.21
N ALA A 30 -3.93 23.94 -21.97
CA ALA A 30 -3.64 22.54 -21.64
C ALA A 30 -2.85 22.40 -20.34
N ALA A 31 -1.81 23.22 -20.14
CA ALA A 31 -1.05 23.25 -18.89
C ALA A 31 -1.91 23.61 -17.67
N ARG A 32 -2.80 24.61 -17.80
CA ARG A 32 -3.77 24.97 -16.74
C ARG A 32 -4.76 23.85 -16.44
N ALA A 33 -5.26 23.15 -17.47
CA ALA A 33 -6.16 22.03 -17.28
C ALA A 33 -5.50 20.88 -16.50
N ARG A 34 -4.24 20.54 -16.82
CA ARG A 34 -3.43 19.55 -16.10
C ARG A 34 -3.19 19.94 -14.64
N LEU A 35 -2.89 21.22 -14.39
CA LEU A 35 -2.76 21.74 -13.02
C LEU A 35 -4.06 21.56 -12.25
N ALA A 36 -5.20 21.95 -12.83
CA ALA A 36 -6.51 21.83 -12.19
C ALA A 36 -6.88 20.36 -11.91
N GLU A 37 -6.51 19.43 -12.78
CA GLU A 37 -6.69 17.99 -12.53
C GLU A 37 -5.84 17.48 -11.36
N LEU A 38 -4.56 17.88 -11.30
CA LEU A 38 -3.68 17.51 -10.19
C LEU A 38 -4.19 18.03 -8.85
N VAL A 39 -4.65 19.30 -8.81
CA VAL A 39 -5.24 19.90 -7.61
C VAL A 39 -6.50 19.14 -7.20
N ARG A 40 -7.40 18.82 -8.14
CA ARG A 40 -8.60 18.01 -7.85
C ARG A 40 -8.25 16.63 -7.28
N LYS A 41 -7.26 15.93 -7.84
CA LYS A 41 -6.80 14.64 -7.31
C LYS A 41 -6.19 14.79 -5.92
N ALA A 42 -5.45 15.86 -5.67
CA ALA A 42 -4.84 16.14 -4.36
C ALA A 42 -5.89 16.51 -3.29
N ALA A 43 -6.98 17.16 -3.68
CA ALA A 43 -8.08 17.51 -2.78
C ALA A 43 -8.84 16.26 -2.30
N THR A 44 -8.85 15.18 -3.07
CA THR A 44 -9.48 13.92 -2.66
C THR A 44 -8.63 13.19 -1.62
N ARG A 45 -9.08 13.20 -0.36
CA ARG A 45 -8.42 12.47 0.71
C ARG A 45 -8.52 10.96 0.48
N PRO A 46 -7.41 10.19 0.56
CA PRO A 46 -7.46 8.75 0.45
C PRO A 46 -8.27 8.14 1.60
N LYS A 47 -9.12 7.16 1.29
CA LYS A 47 -9.92 6.46 2.31
C LYS A 47 -8.98 5.76 3.30
N PRO A 48 -9.11 6.01 4.62
CA PRO A 48 -8.28 5.35 5.61
C PRO A 48 -8.43 3.82 5.50
N ARG A 49 -7.30 3.13 5.37
CA ARG A 49 -7.29 1.66 5.39
C ARG A 49 -7.59 1.18 6.80
N LYS A 50 -8.68 0.44 6.97
CA LYS A 50 -8.91 -0.34 8.20
C LYS A 50 -8.07 -1.62 8.14
N LYS A 51 -7.25 -1.87 9.16
CA LYS A 51 -6.45 -3.11 9.24
C LYS A 51 -7.40 -4.31 9.28
N THR A 52 -7.13 -5.30 8.44
CA THR A 52 -7.89 -6.57 8.45
C THR A 52 -7.45 -7.43 9.63
N ARG A 53 -8.38 -8.17 10.22
CA ARG A 53 -8.07 -9.20 11.22
C ARG A 53 -7.59 -10.47 10.48
N PRO A 54 -6.76 -11.33 11.09
CA PRO A 54 -6.43 -12.63 10.53
C PRO A 54 -7.70 -13.43 10.21
N THR A 55 -7.72 -14.11 9.05
CA THR A 55 -8.87 -14.89 8.58
C THR A 55 -9.18 -16.06 9.52
N ARG A 56 -10.41 -16.55 9.47
CA ARG A 56 -10.83 -17.71 10.28
C ARG A 56 -9.95 -18.93 10.01
N THR A 57 -9.70 -19.21 8.73
CA THR A 57 -8.82 -20.29 8.27
C THR A 57 -7.39 -20.14 8.80
N ALA A 58 -6.84 -18.92 8.86
CA ALA A 58 -5.51 -18.70 9.43
C ALA A 58 -5.47 -19.01 10.95
N ARG A 59 -6.54 -18.67 11.68
CA ARG A 59 -6.67 -18.98 13.11
C ARG A 59 -6.80 -20.49 13.36
N GLU A 60 -7.61 -21.18 12.55
CA GLU A 60 -7.79 -22.64 12.61
C GLU A 60 -6.48 -23.37 12.31
N ARG A 61 -5.79 -23.02 11.21
CA ARG A 61 -4.48 -23.59 10.86
C ARG A 61 -3.46 -23.44 11.99
N ARG A 62 -3.43 -22.27 12.65
CA ARG A 62 -2.56 -22.05 13.82
C ARG A 62 -2.91 -22.99 14.98
N LEU A 63 -4.20 -23.20 15.27
CA LEU A 63 -4.64 -24.10 16.36
C LEU A 63 -4.30 -25.56 16.05
N VAL A 64 -4.53 -26.00 14.81
CA VAL A 64 -4.16 -27.34 14.35
C VAL A 64 -2.65 -27.55 14.47
N ALA A 65 -1.86 -26.62 13.95
CA ALA A 65 -0.39 -26.69 14.04
C ALA A 65 0.11 -26.69 15.50
N LYS A 66 -0.54 -25.93 16.39
CA LYS A 66 -0.25 -25.95 17.83
C LYS A 66 -0.53 -27.33 18.43
N GLY A 67 -1.67 -27.94 18.11
CA GLY A 67 -2.05 -29.28 18.58
C GLY A 67 -1.13 -30.38 18.07
N GLN A 68 -0.75 -30.34 16.80
CA GLN A 68 0.23 -31.27 16.22
C GLN A 68 1.58 -31.15 16.94
N ARG A 69 2.06 -29.92 17.18
CA ARG A 69 3.31 -29.70 17.92
C ARG A 69 3.25 -30.22 19.36
N SER A 70 2.13 -30.05 20.06
CA SER A 70 2.01 -30.57 21.43
C SER A 70 2.04 -32.10 21.47
N GLN A 71 1.36 -32.76 20.53
CA GLN A 71 1.40 -34.23 20.42
C GLN A 71 2.82 -34.74 20.13
N ILE A 72 3.52 -34.09 19.19
CA ILE A 72 4.92 -34.43 18.88
C ILE A 72 5.80 -34.27 20.13
N LYS A 73 5.63 -33.20 20.91
CA LYS A 73 6.39 -32.99 22.14
C LYS A 73 6.07 -34.02 23.23
N ALA A 74 4.80 -34.39 23.39
CA ALA A 74 4.39 -35.40 24.37
C ALA A 74 5.04 -36.75 24.09
N ARG A 75 5.09 -37.17 22.81
CA ARG A 75 5.78 -38.40 22.39
C ARG A 75 7.30 -38.37 22.54
N ARG A 76 7.90 -37.19 22.66
CA ARG A 76 9.34 -37.01 22.97
C ARG A 76 9.61 -36.93 24.47
N GLY A 77 8.57 -36.99 25.31
CA GLY A 77 8.74 -37.05 26.76
C GLY A 77 9.59 -38.26 27.16
N ARG A 78 10.32 -38.12 28.27
CA ARG A 78 11.17 -39.18 28.81
C ARG A 78 10.35 -40.46 28.99
N ILE A 79 10.73 -41.53 28.30
CA ILE A 79 10.18 -42.87 28.56
C ILE A 79 10.61 -43.21 29.98
N ARG A 80 9.64 -43.30 30.91
CA ARG A 80 9.88 -43.97 32.18
C ARG A 80 9.97 -45.44 31.81
N GLY A 81 11.16 -46.01 31.86
CA GLY A 81 11.29 -47.46 31.77
C GLY A 81 10.56 -48.05 32.96
N ASP A 82 9.67 -48.99 32.69
CA ASP A 82 9.04 -49.79 33.74
C ASP A 82 10.11 -50.73 34.31
N GLU A 83 10.23 -50.76 35.64
CA GLU A 83 10.67 -51.97 36.36
C GLU A 83 9.60 -53.04 36.26
#